data_AF-A0AAU9S6E3-F1
#
_entry.id   AF-A0AAU9S6E3-F1
#
_cell.length_a   1.000
_cell.length_b   1.000
_cell.length_c   1.000
_cell.angle_alpha   90.00
_cell.angle_beta   90.00
_cell.angle_gamma   90.00
#
_symmetry.space_group_name_H-M   'P 1'
#
loop_
_entity.id
_entity.type
_entity.pdbx_description
1 polymer ?
#
loop_
_entity_poly.entity_id
_entity_poly.type
_entity_poly.pdbx_seq_one_letter_code
_entity_poly.pdbx_strand_id
1 'polypeptide(L)'
;MALTKISLVLLICLLGFYSEMVKSQNCGCSPGLCCSQYGYCGTGNEYCGPGCRSGPCSASQGDSLGSIVSQAFFDSIINRAGNDCAGKRFYTRESFINAANTFPGFATSVTKLEIATMFAHFTQEVGYFCYVEEINGASENYCDDKKYPQYPCAPGKTYFGRGPIQLSWNYNYARCGESLGLDLLRQPELVGSNPTVAFRTALWFWINNVRPVLNQGFGATIRAINGRLECNGANPEKVNARIRYYRDYCGQLGVDPGPNLSC
;
A
#
# COMPACT_ATOMS: atom_id res chain seq x y z
N MET A 1 -70.06 12.45 1.60
CA MET A 1 -68.90 12.71 0.70
C MET A 1 -67.59 12.30 1.38
N ALA A 2 -67.44 11.02 1.74
CA ALA A 2 -66.24 10.52 2.44
C ALA A 2 -65.68 9.22 1.85
N LEU A 3 -66.45 8.50 1.02
CA LEU A 3 -66.00 7.25 0.39
C LEU A 3 -65.07 7.46 -0.83
N THR A 4 -65.07 8.64 -1.46
CA THR A 4 -64.25 8.90 -2.66
C THR A 4 -62.79 9.25 -2.36
N LYS A 5 -62.44 9.63 -1.13
CA LYS A 5 -61.05 9.96 -0.76
C LYS A 5 -60.22 8.75 -0.34
N ILE A 6 -60.85 7.65 0.07
CA ILE A 6 -60.14 6.42 0.51
C ILE A 6 -59.63 5.61 -0.69
N SER A 7 -60.33 5.65 -1.84
CA SER A 7 -59.88 4.99 -3.07
C SER A 7 -58.63 5.63 -3.69
N LEU A 8 -58.38 6.93 -3.48
CA LEU A 8 -57.21 7.59 -4.07
C LEU A 8 -55.91 7.29 -3.30
N VAL A 9 -56.00 7.06 -1.99
CA VAL A 9 -54.82 6.72 -1.15
C VAL A 9 -54.38 5.27 -1.39
N LEU A 10 -55.32 4.35 -1.61
CA LEU A 10 -55.01 2.96 -1.95
C LEU A 10 -54.40 2.79 -3.34
N LEU A 11 -54.71 3.68 -4.30
CA LEU A 11 -54.11 3.64 -5.64
C LEU A 11 -52.66 4.17 -5.66
N ILE A 12 -52.32 5.11 -4.79
CA ILE A 12 -50.95 5.65 -4.67
C ILE A 12 -50.03 4.67 -3.91
N CYS A 13 -50.55 3.89 -2.96
CA CYS A 13 -49.77 2.84 -2.28
C CYS A 13 -49.47 1.61 -3.16
N LEU A 14 -50.26 1.35 -4.22
CA LEU A 14 -50.00 0.24 -5.15
C LEU A 14 -48.96 0.54 -6.24
N LEU A 15 -48.57 1.81 -6.42
CA LEU A 15 -47.47 2.20 -7.31
C LEU A 15 -46.10 2.25 -6.61
N GLY A 16 -46.05 2.00 -5.28
CA GLY A 16 -44.85 2.08 -4.46
C GLY A 16 -43.97 0.82 -4.39
N PHE A 17 -44.30 -0.27 -5.10
CA PHE A 17 -43.59 -1.55 -5.00
C PHE A 17 -43.22 -2.20 -6.35
N TYR A 18 -42.98 -1.38 -7.38
CA TYR A 18 -42.24 -1.82 -8.56
C TYR A 18 -40.85 -1.19 -8.58
N SER A 19 -40.08 -1.34 -7.50
CA SER A 19 -38.63 -1.45 -7.67
C SER A 19 -38.39 -2.88 -8.11
N GLU A 20 -38.13 -3.06 -9.40
CA GLU A 20 -37.68 -4.34 -9.92
C GLU A 20 -36.56 -4.86 -9.01
N MET A 21 -36.73 -6.08 -8.51
CA MET A 21 -35.57 -6.83 -8.04
C MET A 21 -34.61 -6.90 -9.22
N VAL A 22 -33.58 -6.04 -9.19
CA VAL A 22 -32.46 -6.09 -10.11
C VAL A 22 -31.82 -7.46 -9.93
N LYS A 23 -32.30 -8.42 -10.73
CA LYS A 23 -31.59 -9.67 -10.93
C LYS A 23 -30.25 -9.25 -11.52
N SER A 24 -29.16 -9.48 -10.78
CA SER A 24 -27.81 -9.50 -11.34
C SER A 24 -27.84 -10.52 -12.49
N GLN A 25 -28.07 -10.07 -13.72
CA GLN A 25 -28.19 -11.00 -14.84
C GLN A 25 -26.80 -11.50 -15.20
N ASN A 26 -26.74 -12.80 -15.45
CA ASN A 26 -25.50 -13.55 -15.60
C ASN A 26 -24.77 -13.08 -16.87
N CYS A 27 -23.45 -12.87 -16.81
CA CYS A 27 -22.69 -12.40 -17.98
C CYS A 27 -22.83 -13.39 -19.15
N GLY A 28 -23.39 -12.90 -20.26
CA GLY A 28 -23.68 -13.67 -21.49
C GLY A 28 -23.74 -12.74 -22.70
N CYS A 29 -22.85 -11.75 -22.74
CA CYS A 29 -22.92 -10.65 -23.67
C CYS A 29 -22.55 -11.06 -25.10
N SER A 30 -23.22 -10.47 -26.08
CA SER A 30 -22.87 -10.61 -27.50
C SER A 30 -21.43 -10.18 -27.78
N PRO A 31 -20.78 -10.73 -28.83
CA PRO A 31 -19.43 -10.33 -29.21
C PRO A 31 -19.29 -8.80 -29.37
N GLY A 32 -18.29 -8.20 -28.72
CA GLY A 32 -18.05 -6.77 -28.74
C GLY A 32 -18.72 -5.95 -27.63
N LEU A 33 -19.52 -6.59 -26.74
CA LEU A 33 -20.13 -5.93 -25.58
C LEU A 33 -19.44 -6.34 -24.27
N CYS A 34 -19.33 -5.40 -23.34
CA CYS A 34 -18.76 -5.59 -22.01
C CYS A 34 -19.83 -6.00 -21.01
N CYS A 35 -19.50 -6.87 -20.06
CA CYS A 35 -20.31 -7.16 -18.90
C CYS A 35 -19.86 -6.28 -17.73
N SER A 36 -20.72 -5.38 -17.25
CA SER A 36 -20.43 -4.50 -16.13
C SER A 36 -20.25 -5.27 -14.81
N GLN A 37 -19.74 -4.57 -13.79
CA GLN A 37 -19.62 -5.11 -12.43
C GLN A 37 -20.94 -5.54 -11.79
N TYR A 38 -22.08 -5.17 -12.38
CA TYR A 38 -23.43 -5.52 -11.93
C TYR A 38 -24.09 -6.59 -12.80
N GLY A 39 -23.40 -7.12 -13.80
CA GLY A 39 -23.92 -8.15 -14.69
C GLY A 39 -24.68 -7.62 -15.92
N TYR A 40 -24.48 -6.37 -16.30
CA TYR A 40 -25.18 -5.78 -17.46
C TYR A 40 -24.29 -5.70 -18.70
N CYS A 41 -24.84 -6.01 -19.86
CA CYS A 41 -24.12 -5.93 -21.13
C CYS A 41 -24.25 -4.54 -21.76
N GLY A 42 -23.15 -3.96 -22.22
CA GLY A 42 -23.18 -2.69 -22.93
C GLY A 42 -21.82 -2.22 -23.42
N THR A 43 -21.80 -1.02 -23.99
CA THR A 43 -20.60 -0.31 -24.45
C THR A 43 -20.39 0.97 -23.66
N GLY A 44 -19.15 1.46 -23.58
CA GLY A 44 -18.82 2.68 -22.83
C GLY A 44 -18.41 2.41 -21.38
N ASN A 45 -17.91 3.43 -20.69
CA ASN A 45 -17.20 3.27 -19.42
C ASN A 45 -18.05 2.68 -18.28
N GLU A 46 -19.38 2.83 -18.31
CA GLU A 46 -20.29 2.25 -17.31
C GLU A 46 -20.34 0.71 -17.35
N TYR A 47 -20.08 0.13 -18.53
CA TYR A 47 -20.13 -1.32 -18.78
C TYR A 47 -18.74 -1.90 -18.95
N CYS A 48 -17.90 -1.19 -19.70
CA CYS A 48 -16.56 -1.58 -20.06
C CYS A 48 -15.50 -1.07 -19.08
N GLY A 49 -15.83 -0.19 -18.14
CA GLY A 49 -14.87 0.43 -17.24
C GLY A 49 -14.61 -0.37 -15.95
N PRO A 50 -14.36 0.28 -14.80
CA PRO A 50 -13.92 -0.41 -13.59
C PRO A 50 -14.91 -1.49 -13.15
N GLY A 51 -14.39 -2.68 -12.84
CA GLY A 51 -15.19 -3.82 -12.41
C GLY A 51 -15.89 -4.57 -13.55
N CYS A 52 -15.60 -4.25 -14.82
CA CYS A 52 -16.04 -5.05 -15.96
C CYS A 52 -15.60 -6.52 -15.79
N ARG A 53 -16.57 -7.44 -15.91
CA ARG A 53 -16.43 -8.87 -15.64
C ARG A 53 -16.00 -9.69 -16.88
N SER A 54 -16.36 -9.26 -18.09
CA SER A 54 -16.06 -9.95 -19.35
C SER A 54 -16.32 -9.06 -20.59
N GLY A 55 -15.84 -9.44 -21.78
CA GLY A 55 -15.99 -8.68 -23.03
C GLY A 55 -14.78 -7.78 -23.34
N PRO A 56 -14.87 -6.81 -24.26
CA PRO A 56 -13.80 -5.85 -24.54
C PRO A 56 -13.77 -4.79 -23.43
N CYS A 57 -13.69 -5.24 -22.17
CA CYS A 57 -13.54 -4.38 -21.02
C CYS A 57 -12.42 -3.39 -21.35
N SER A 58 -12.77 -2.12 -21.40
CA SER A 58 -11.79 -1.08 -21.32
C SER A 58 -11.00 -1.43 -20.07
N ALA A 59 -9.67 -1.55 -20.20
CA ALA A 59 -8.86 -1.18 -19.07
C ALA A 59 -9.21 0.29 -18.83
N SER A 60 -10.29 0.56 -18.09
CA SER A 60 -10.41 1.80 -17.37
C SER A 60 -9.06 1.95 -16.72
N GLN A 61 -8.47 3.11 -16.95
CA GLN A 61 -7.28 3.62 -16.30
C GLN A 61 -7.52 3.71 -14.77
N GLY A 62 -7.90 2.61 -14.11
CA GLY A 62 -7.44 2.35 -12.77
C GLY A 62 -5.97 2.15 -12.97
N ASP A 63 -5.20 3.16 -12.56
CA ASP A 63 -3.77 3.15 -12.77
C ASP A 63 -3.22 1.80 -12.30
N SER A 64 -2.71 1.01 -13.24
CA SER A 64 -1.95 -0.18 -12.87
C SER A 64 -0.85 0.22 -11.90
N LEU A 65 -0.43 -0.66 -11.00
CA LEU A 65 0.69 -0.37 -10.11
C LEU A 65 1.90 0.22 -10.86
N GLY A 66 2.17 -0.30 -12.06
CA GLY A 66 3.24 0.19 -12.93
C GLY A 66 3.01 1.60 -13.52
N SER A 67 1.76 2.04 -13.71
CA SER A 67 1.47 3.41 -14.14
C SER A 67 1.44 4.39 -12.95
N ILE A 68 1.01 3.95 -11.76
CA ILE A 68 1.13 4.76 -10.54
C ILE A 68 2.61 5.01 -10.22
N VAL A 69 3.37 3.93 -10.04
CA VAL A 69 4.81 3.99 -9.82
C VAL A 69 5.47 3.97 -11.18
N SER A 70 5.38 5.08 -11.92
CA SER A 70 6.09 5.24 -13.19
C SER A 70 7.61 5.32 -12.99
N GLN A 71 8.39 5.11 -14.05
CA GLN A 71 9.84 5.31 -13.98
C GLN A 71 10.19 6.75 -13.57
N ALA A 72 9.48 7.73 -14.12
CA ALA A 72 9.67 9.13 -13.79
C ALA A 72 9.40 9.45 -12.31
N PHE A 73 8.34 8.86 -11.72
CA PHE A 73 8.06 9.01 -10.29
C PHE A 73 9.14 8.36 -9.42
N PHE A 74 9.59 7.15 -9.77
CA PHE A 74 10.66 6.50 -9.01
C PHE A 74 11.98 7.29 -9.11
N ASP A 75 12.31 7.75 -10.32
CA ASP A 75 13.51 8.53 -10.61
C ASP A 75 13.50 9.90 -9.92
N SER A 76 12.34 10.54 -9.76
CA SER A 76 12.22 11.82 -9.04
C SER A 76 12.63 11.71 -7.56
N ILE A 77 12.53 10.50 -6.99
CA ILE A 77 12.90 10.19 -5.61
C ILE A 77 14.38 9.79 -5.57
N ILE A 78 14.77 8.71 -6.26
CA ILE A 78 16.12 8.13 -6.11
C ILE A 78 17.23 9.06 -6.62
N ASN A 79 16.92 9.98 -7.55
CA ASN A 79 17.90 10.97 -8.02
C ASN A 79 18.16 12.10 -7.01
N ARG A 80 17.39 12.20 -5.92
CA ARG A 80 17.70 13.10 -4.80
C ARG A 80 18.85 12.58 -3.93
N ALA A 81 19.11 11.27 -3.94
CA ALA A 81 20.23 10.67 -3.24
C ALA A 81 21.57 10.98 -3.93
N GLY A 82 22.63 11.13 -3.12
CA GLY A 82 23.99 11.30 -3.60
C GLY A 82 24.45 10.15 -4.50
N ASN A 83 25.34 10.41 -5.44
CA ASN A 83 25.79 9.40 -6.40
C ASN A 83 26.58 8.24 -5.77
N ASP A 84 27.15 8.47 -4.60
CA ASP A 84 27.90 7.53 -3.77
C ASP A 84 27.00 6.64 -2.90
N CYS A 85 25.72 6.97 -2.74
CA CYS A 85 24.77 6.18 -1.98
C CYS A 85 24.67 4.73 -2.49
N ALA A 86 24.88 3.77 -1.60
CA ALA A 86 24.81 2.34 -1.92
C ALA A 86 23.44 1.96 -2.51
N GLY A 87 22.36 2.54 -1.98
CA GLY A 87 21.00 2.27 -2.41
C GLY A 87 20.69 2.63 -3.86
N LYS A 88 21.44 3.55 -4.49
CA LYS A 88 21.27 3.89 -5.93
C LYS A 88 21.54 2.70 -6.86
N ARG A 89 22.38 1.75 -6.43
CA ARG A 89 22.71 0.53 -7.18
C ARG A 89 21.89 -0.68 -6.74
N PHE A 90 21.04 -0.51 -5.73
CA PHE A 90 20.28 -1.58 -5.12
C PHE A 90 18.78 -1.46 -5.43
N TYR A 91 18.17 -0.31 -5.11
CA TYR A 91 16.73 -0.11 -5.29
C TYR A 91 16.40 0.25 -6.73
N THR A 92 15.51 -0.53 -7.33
CA THR A 92 14.98 -0.25 -8.68
C THR A 92 13.46 -0.26 -8.66
N ARG A 93 12.85 0.52 -9.56
CA ARG A 93 11.40 0.44 -9.81
C ARG A 93 10.96 -1.00 -10.07
N GLU A 94 11.71 -1.74 -10.89
CA GLU A 94 11.39 -3.13 -11.24
C GLU A 94 11.37 -4.03 -10.01
N SER A 95 12.34 -3.90 -9.10
CA SER A 95 12.35 -4.69 -7.86
C SER A 95 11.13 -4.39 -6.96
N PHE A 96 10.65 -3.15 -6.93
CA PHE A 96 9.41 -2.81 -6.23
C PHE A 96 8.18 -3.43 -6.90
N ILE A 97 8.06 -3.33 -8.24
CA ILE A 97 6.94 -3.92 -8.98
C ILE A 97 6.92 -5.44 -8.81
N ASN A 98 8.08 -6.10 -8.95
CA ASN A 98 8.22 -7.54 -8.75
C ASN A 98 7.84 -7.98 -7.34
N ALA A 99 8.25 -7.21 -6.32
CA ALA A 99 7.86 -7.47 -4.95
C ALA A 99 6.34 -7.30 -4.73
N ALA A 100 5.77 -6.21 -5.20
CA ALA A 100 4.34 -5.91 -5.06
C ALA A 100 3.44 -6.94 -5.76
N ASN A 101 3.87 -7.47 -6.90
CA ASN A 101 3.16 -8.54 -7.59
C ASN A 101 3.09 -9.85 -6.79
N THR A 102 3.94 -10.05 -5.76
CA THR A 102 3.81 -11.17 -4.82
C THR A 102 2.72 -10.97 -3.76
N PHE A 103 2.11 -9.78 -3.70
CA PHE A 103 0.98 -9.43 -2.85
C PHE A 103 -0.21 -9.02 -3.72
N PRO A 104 -0.93 -9.97 -4.35
CA PRO A 104 -1.94 -9.67 -5.36
C PRO A 104 -3.04 -8.73 -4.84
N GLY A 105 -3.49 -8.93 -3.59
CA GLY A 105 -4.49 -8.04 -2.97
C GLY A 105 -4.00 -6.60 -2.80
N PHE A 106 -2.70 -6.36 -2.64
CA PHE A 106 -2.12 -5.02 -2.66
C PHE A 106 -2.03 -4.50 -4.10
N ALA A 107 -1.40 -5.26 -5.01
CA ALA A 107 -1.16 -4.84 -6.39
C ALA A 107 -2.45 -4.45 -7.15
N THR A 108 -3.58 -5.08 -6.86
CA THR A 108 -4.87 -4.80 -7.53
C THR A 108 -5.72 -3.71 -6.88
N SER A 109 -5.41 -3.30 -5.64
CA SER A 109 -6.25 -2.35 -4.88
C SER A 109 -5.50 -1.10 -4.41
N VAL A 110 -4.18 -1.06 -4.60
CA VAL A 110 -3.35 0.09 -4.21
C VAL A 110 -3.75 1.33 -4.99
N THR A 111 -3.78 2.45 -4.28
CA THR A 111 -4.13 3.76 -4.84
C THR A 111 -2.90 4.65 -4.96
N LYS A 112 -3.00 5.71 -5.77
CA LYS A 112 -2.01 6.80 -5.82
C LYS A 112 -1.72 7.39 -4.44
N LEU A 113 -2.76 7.56 -3.62
CA LEU A 113 -2.64 8.05 -2.26
C LEU A 113 -1.81 7.10 -1.40
N GLU A 114 -2.12 5.80 -1.43
CA GLU A 114 -1.39 4.78 -0.68
C GLU A 114 0.09 4.69 -1.12
N ILE A 115 0.39 4.81 -2.42
CA ILE A 115 1.77 4.90 -2.93
C ILE A 115 2.47 6.17 -2.42
N ALA A 116 1.82 7.34 -2.48
CA ALA A 116 2.41 8.58 -1.96
C ALA A 116 2.73 8.45 -0.46
N THR A 117 1.79 7.91 0.33
CA THR A 117 1.99 7.64 1.76
C THR A 117 3.17 6.69 1.98
N MET A 118 3.21 5.56 1.27
CA MET A 118 4.24 4.54 1.40
C MET A 118 5.64 5.06 1.07
N PHE A 119 5.79 5.68 -0.11
CA PHE A 119 7.08 6.20 -0.56
C PHE A 119 7.55 7.37 0.31
N ALA A 120 6.66 8.18 0.88
CA ALA A 120 7.04 9.22 1.83
C ALA A 120 7.69 8.65 3.09
N HIS A 121 7.17 7.53 3.60
CA HIS A 121 7.78 6.82 4.71
C HIS A 121 9.11 6.18 4.31
N PHE A 122 9.17 5.50 3.17
CA PHE A 122 10.44 4.91 2.69
C PHE A 122 11.52 5.97 2.53
N THR A 123 11.21 7.12 1.93
CA THR A 123 12.14 8.24 1.81
C THR A 123 12.67 8.71 3.16
N GLN A 124 11.83 8.76 4.20
CA GLN A 124 12.26 9.11 5.54
C GLN A 124 13.16 8.03 6.18
N GLU A 125 12.83 6.75 6.01
CA GLU A 125 13.61 5.66 6.63
C GLU A 125 14.98 5.50 5.97
N VAL A 126 15.06 5.61 4.65
CA VAL A 126 16.27 5.27 3.88
C VAL A 126 16.92 6.45 3.16
N GLY A 127 16.44 7.67 3.39
CA GLY A 127 17.03 8.90 2.85
C GLY A 127 17.00 8.95 1.32
N TYR A 128 15.81 8.98 0.73
CA TYR A 128 15.61 8.90 -0.74
C TYR A 128 16.24 7.66 -1.38
N PHE A 129 16.11 6.50 -0.73
CA PHE A 129 16.75 5.26 -1.15
C PHE A 129 18.28 5.32 -1.17
N CYS A 130 18.91 6.13 -0.31
CA CYS A 130 20.36 6.16 -0.15
C CYS A 130 20.89 4.94 0.60
N TYR A 131 20.20 4.55 1.69
CA TYR A 131 20.66 3.52 2.62
C TYR A 131 19.91 2.19 2.43
N VAL A 132 20.66 1.10 2.40
CA VAL A 132 20.10 -0.27 2.39
C VAL A 132 20.05 -0.83 3.81
N GLU A 133 21.08 -0.55 4.58
CA GLU A 133 21.28 -0.98 5.96
C GLU A 133 21.37 0.24 6.89
N GLU A 134 20.96 0.06 8.14
CA GLU A 134 21.11 1.04 9.21
C GLU A 134 22.58 1.49 9.33
N ILE A 135 22.79 2.79 9.46
CA ILE A 135 24.13 3.35 9.67
C ILE A 135 24.69 2.80 10.98
N ASN A 136 25.85 2.13 10.91
CA ASN A 136 26.47 1.41 12.04
C ASN A 136 25.63 0.26 12.62
N GLY A 137 24.60 -0.22 11.92
CA GLY A 137 23.71 -1.28 12.40
C GLY A 137 24.41 -2.59 12.71
N ALA A 138 25.53 -2.91 12.04
CA ALA A 138 26.31 -4.11 12.32
C ALA A 138 26.88 -4.16 13.76
N SER A 139 26.97 -3.02 14.44
CA SER A 139 27.35 -2.91 15.85
C SER A 139 26.18 -3.15 16.82
N GLU A 140 24.95 -3.25 16.32
CA GLU A 140 23.72 -3.37 17.09
C GLU A 140 23.07 -4.75 16.87
N ASN A 141 22.81 -5.49 17.96
CA ASN A 141 22.33 -6.87 17.85
C ASN A 141 20.84 -6.97 17.51
N TYR A 142 20.01 -6.01 17.99
CA TYR A 142 18.55 -6.02 17.86
C TYR A 142 17.92 -7.41 18.17
N CYS A 143 18.39 -8.02 19.25
CA CYS A 143 18.00 -9.36 19.67
C CYS A 143 17.25 -9.30 21.01
N ASP A 144 16.01 -9.77 21.04
CA ASP A 144 15.19 -9.82 22.26
C ASP A 144 14.55 -11.21 22.47
N ASP A 145 15.39 -12.23 22.59
CA ASP A 145 14.96 -13.61 22.85
C ASP A 145 14.35 -13.79 24.23
N LYS A 146 14.68 -12.91 25.17
CA LYS A 146 14.10 -12.94 26.52
C LYS A 146 12.61 -12.64 26.47
N LYS A 147 12.22 -11.65 25.67
CA LYS A 147 10.81 -11.29 25.49
C LYS A 147 10.11 -12.12 24.42
N TYR A 148 10.84 -12.57 23.41
CA TYR A 148 10.31 -13.35 22.29
C TYR A 148 11.00 -14.71 22.13
N PRO A 149 10.84 -15.63 23.11
CA PRO A 149 11.52 -16.93 23.11
C PRO A 149 11.11 -17.83 21.93
N GLN A 150 9.97 -17.55 21.28
CA GLN A 150 9.53 -18.26 20.08
C GLN A 150 10.30 -17.87 18.81
N TYR A 151 11.06 -16.77 18.83
CA TYR A 151 11.87 -16.28 17.71
C TYR A 151 13.35 -16.12 18.12
N PRO A 152 14.03 -17.22 18.52
CA PRO A 152 15.38 -17.15 19.05
C PRO A 152 16.36 -16.62 18.00
N CYS A 153 17.23 -15.69 18.40
CA CYS A 153 18.27 -15.15 17.56
C CYS A 153 19.22 -16.25 17.09
N ALA A 154 19.34 -16.38 15.78
CA ALA A 154 20.33 -17.27 15.18
C ALA A 154 21.76 -16.86 15.57
N PRO A 155 22.64 -17.81 15.91
CA PRO A 155 24.03 -17.51 16.25
C PRO A 155 24.75 -16.72 15.16
N GLY A 156 25.47 -15.66 15.55
CA GLY A 156 26.23 -14.81 14.62
C GLY A 156 25.37 -13.91 13.72
N LYS A 157 24.06 -13.81 13.97
CA LYS A 157 23.14 -12.95 13.19
C LYS A 157 22.69 -11.74 13.99
N THR A 158 22.51 -10.63 13.28
CA THR A 158 22.04 -9.35 13.83
C THR A 158 20.84 -8.83 13.03
N TYR A 159 19.92 -8.19 13.74
CA TYR A 159 18.60 -7.82 13.21
C TYR A 159 18.40 -6.30 13.16
N PHE A 160 19.46 -5.56 12.87
CA PHE A 160 19.41 -4.13 12.63
C PHE A 160 18.58 -3.78 11.39
N GLY A 161 18.29 -2.49 11.22
CA GLY A 161 17.44 -1.98 10.15
C GLY A 161 17.94 -2.34 8.76
N ARG A 162 17.10 -3.02 7.96
CA ARG A 162 17.37 -3.27 6.53
C ARG A 162 16.17 -2.98 5.66
N GLY A 163 16.44 -2.56 4.42
CA GLY A 163 15.45 -2.31 3.39
C GLY A 163 14.63 -1.02 3.60
N PRO A 164 13.59 -0.79 2.76
CA PRO A 164 12.86 0.48 2.69
C PRO A 164 12.13 0.89 3.97
N ILE A 165 11.77 -0.06 4.83
CA ILE A 165 11.11 0.20 6.12
C ILE A 165 12.05 0.01 7.31
N GLN A 166 13.35 -0.23 7.06
CA GLN A 166 14.34 -0.54 8.10
C GLN A 166 13.85 -1.63 9.06
N LEU A 167 13.44 -2.79 8.50
CA LEU A 167 12.96 -3.92 9.29
C LEU A 167 14.01 -4.26 10.37
N SER A 168 13.59 -4.22 11.63
CA SER A 168 14.47 -4.36 12.79
C SER A 168 13.88 -5.34 13.79
N TRP A 169 14.73 -5.97 14.60
CA TRP A 169 14.43 -6.98 15.63
C TRP A 169 14.12 -8.40 15.13
N ASN A 170 14.70 -9.39 15.84
CA ASN A 170 14.54 -10.83 15.59
C ASN A 170 13.08 -11.27 15.37
N TYR A 171 12.15 -10.81 16.20
CA TYR A 171 10.73 -11.19 16.09
C TYR A 171 10.05 -10.65 14.82
N ASN A 172 10.50 -9.51 14.28
CA ASN A 172 9.96 -8.98 13.03
C ASN A 172 10.55 -9.73 11.82
N TYR A 173 11.85 -10.02 11.84
CA TYR A 173 12.49 -10.85 10.82
C TYR A 173 11.85 -12.24 10.76
N ALA A 174 11.60 -12.88 11.91
CA ALA A 174 10.95 -14.18 11.95
C ALA A 174 9.52 -14.16 11.35
N ARG A 175 8.64 -13.28 11.85
CA ARG A 175 7.25 -13.18 11.36
C ARG A 175 7.17 -12.81 9.87
N CYS A 176 8.03 -11.90 9.43
CA CYS A 176 8.14 -11.51 8.03
C CYS A 176 8.60 -12.70 7.19
N GLY A 177 9.66 -13.40 7.63
CA GLY A 177 10.20 -14.57 6.97
C GLY A 177 9.16 -15.68 6.81
N GLU A 178 8.46 -16.04 7.89
CA GLU A 178 7.37 -17.01 7.88
C GLU A 178 6.28 -16.64 6.85
N SER A 179 5.84 -15.38 6.84
CA SER A 179 4.83 -14.91 5.88
C SER A 179 5.30 -14.92 4.43
N LEU A 180 6.61 -14.79 4.19
CA LEU A 180 7.19 -14.70 2.85
C LEU A 180 7.75 -16.05 2.36
N GLY A 181 7.77 -17.08 3.20
CA GLY A 181 8.44 -18.34 2.93
C GLY A 181 9.97 -18.22 2.85
N LEU A 182 10.56 -17.33 3.66
CA LEU A 182 11.99 -17.05 3.72
C LEU A 182 12.52 -17.27 5.15
N ASP A 183 13.66 -17.94 5.33
CA ASP A 183 14.29 -18.06 6.65
C ASP A 183 15.09 -16.80 7.00
N LEU A 184 14.38 -15.69 7.23
CA LEU A 184 14.98 -14.40 7.56
C LEU A 184 15.56 -14.33 8.98
N LEU A 185 15.24 -15.29 9.85
CA LEU A 185 15.85 -15.39 11.17
C LEU A 185 17.30 -15.92 11.04
N ARG A 186 17.54 -16.92 10.19
CA ARG A 186 18.89 -17.43 9.91
C ARG A 186 19.61 -16.69 8.77
N GLN A 187 18.88 -15.98 7.90
CA GLN A 187 19.44 -15.26 6.76
C GLN A 187 18.91 -13.81 6.68
N PRO A 188 19.06 -12.99 7.74
CA PRO A 188 18.58 -11.60 7.74
C PRO A 188 19.25 -10.73 6.66
N GLU A 189 20.47 -11.07 6.24
CA GLU A 189 21.20 -10.39 5.16
C GLU A 189 20.49 -10.44 3.79
N LEU A 190 19.52 -11.35 3.58
CA LEU A 190 18.73 -11.38 2.35
C LEU A 190 17.99 -10.06 2.12
N VAL A 191 17.58 -9.37 3.19
CA VAL A 191 16.91 -8.06 3.12
C VAL A 191 17.87 -6.98 2.61
N GLY A 192 19.17 -7.09 2.91
CA GLY A 192 20.19 -6.12 2.48
C GLY A 192 20.89 -6.48 1.16
N SER A 193 20.69 -7.68 0.63
CA SER A 193 21.40 -8.20 -0.56
C SER A 193 20.49 -8.50 -1.75
N ASN A 194 19.17 -8.62 -1.55
CA ASN A 194 18.21 -8.81 -2.63
C ASN A 194 17.14 -7.70 -2.61
N PRO A 195 17.09 -6.82 -3.62
CA PRO A 195 16.19 -5.66 -3.60
C PRO A 195 14.72 -6.04 -3.69
N THR A 196 14.39 -7.16 -4.34
CA THR A 196 13.01 -7.67 -4.35
C THR A 196 12.62 -8.17 -2.96
N VAL A 197 13.51 -8.87 -2.25
CA VAL A 197 13.26 -9.27 -0.85
C VAL A 197 13.11 -8.04 0.04
N ALA A 198 13.96 -7.02 -0.12
CA ALA A 198 13.87 -5.76 0.61
C ALA A 198 12.50 -5.08 0.46
N PHE A 199 11.99 -4.99 -0.77
CA PHE A 199 10.64 -4.46 -0.99
C PHE A 199 9.54 -5.40 -0.48
N ARG A 200 9.71 -6.73 -0.56
CA ARG A 200 8.74 -7.69 0.01
C ARG A 200 8.62 -7.54 1.53
N THR A 201 9.73 -7.30 2.25
CA THR A 201 9.66 -7.07 3.69
C THR A 201 8.98 -5.75 4.04
N ALA A 202 9.23 -4.69 3.27
CA ALA A 202 8.57 -3.41 3.45
C ALA A 202 7.06 -3.48 3.16
N LEU A 203 6.66 -4.18 2.10
CA LEU A 203 5.25 -4.41 1.76
C LEU A 203 4.55 -5.28 2.80
N TRP A 204 5.21 -6.33 3.30
CA TRP A 204 4.69 -7.13 4.40
C TRP A 204 4.42 -6.25 5.63
N PHE A 205 5.39 -5.43 6.04
CA PHE A 205 5.20 -4.54 7.19
C PHE A 205 4.04 -3.56 6.95
N TRP A 206 4.00 -2.97 5.76
CA TRP A 206 2.97 -2.02 5.36
C TRP A 206 1.56 -2.61 5.45
N ILE A 207 1.35 -3.76 4.79
CA ILE A 207 0.04 -4.42 4.72
C ILE A 207 -0.45 -4.81 6.11
N ASN A 208 0.45 -5.26 6.99
CA ASN A 208 0.07 -5.76 8.32
C ASN A 208 -0.08 -4.65 9.37
N ASN A 209 0.66 -3.54 9.26
CA ASN A 209 0.75 -2.55 10.35
C ASN A 209 0.27 -1.15 9.96
N VAL A 210 0.40 -0.76 8.69
CA VAL A 210 0.14 0.62 8.24
C VAL A 210 -1.14 0.73 7.43
N ARG A 211 -1.35 -0.18 6.49
CA ARG A 211 -2.55 -0.23 5.64
C ARG A 211 -3.86 -0.19 6.44
N PRO A 212 -4.00 -0.90 7.58
CA PRO A 212 -5.24 -0.86 8.38
C PRO A 212 -5.61 0.51 8.96
N VAL A 213 -4.66 1.46 9.04
CA VAL A 213 -4.88 2.81 9.59
C VAL A 213 -4.85 3.91 8.54
N LEU A 214 -4.71 3.58 7.24
CA LEU A 214 -4.64 4.58 6.16
C LEU A 214 -5.86 5.53 6.14
N ASN A 215 -7.05 4.99 6.43
CA ASN A 215 -8.29 5.77 6.46
C ASN A 215 -8.36 6.79 7.62
N GLN A 216 -7.42 6.75 8.57
CA GLN A 216 -7.33 7.70 9.67
C GLN A 216 -6.44 8.93 9.32
N GLY A 217 -5.74 8.88 8.18
CA GLY A 217 -4.86 9.95 7.68
C GLY A 217 -3.37 9.67 7.88
N PHE A 218 -2.53 10.50 7.25
CA PHE A 218 -1.07 10.30 7.23
C PHE A 218 -0.42 10.36 8.62
N GLY A 219 -0.97 11.13 9.57
CA GLY A 219 -0.49 11.13 10.95
C GLY A 219 -0.63 9.78 11.65
N ALA A 220 -1.68 9.01 11.32
CA ALA A 220 -1.88 7.67 11.86
C ALA A 220 -0.84 6.68 11.30
N THR A 221 -0.41 6.85 10.05
CA THR A 221 0.63 6.00 9.45
C THR A 221 2.00 6.29 10.03
N ILE A 222 2.32 7.56 10.35
CA ILE A 222 3.53 7.90 11.14
C ILE A 222 3.48 7.20 12.50
N ARG A 223 2.32 7.25 13.17
CA ARG A 223 2.14 6.60 14.48
C ARG A 223 2.32 5.09 14.42
N ALA A 224 1.82 4.44 13.38
CA ALA A 224 1.96 3.00 13.16
C ALA A 224 3.41 2.57 12.90
N ILE A 225 4.21 3.42 12.25
CA ILE A 225 5.61 3.12 11.94
C ILE A 225 6.51 3.41 13.15
N ASN A 226 6.42 4.61 13.73
CA ASN A 226 7.37 5.03 14.76
C ASN A 226 6.76 5.98 15.81
N GLY A 227 5.49 5.79 16.15
CA GLY A 227 4.74 6.75 16.95
C GLY A 227 5.31 7.03 18.34
N ARG A 228 6.01 6.06 18.95
CA ARG A 228 6.66 6.24 20.25
C ARG A 228 7.82 7.24 20.19
N LEU A 229 8.54 7.31 19.06
CA LEU A 229 9.74 8.14 18.92
C LEU A 229 9.47 9.47 18.21
N GLU A 230 8.36 9.58 17.46
CA GLU A 230 8.11 10.76 16.61
C GLU A 230 6.88 11.57 17.00
N CYS A 231 5.78 10.91 17.39
CA CYS A 231 4.50 11.59 17.62
C CYS A 231 4.42 12.26 19.01
N ASN A 232 3.36 13.05 19.21
CA ASN A 232 3.03 13.77 20.44
C ASN A 232 4.16 14.73 20.87
N GLY A 233 4.84 15.34 19.89
CA GLY A 233 5.95 16.27 20.13
C GLY A 233 7.31 15.62 20.40
N ALA A 234 7.44 14.29 20.30
CA ALA A 234 8.71 13.60 20.55
C ALA A 234 9.78 13.93 19.50
N ASN A 235 9.41 14.01 18.22
CA ASN A 235 10.32 14.46 17.16
C ASN A 235 9.57 15.22 16.04
N PRO A 236 9.25 16.51 16.27
CA PRO A 236 8.51 17.31 15.30
C PRO A 236 9.25 17.47 13.96
N GLU A 237 10.59 17.43 13.96
CA GLU A 237 11.39 17.57 12.74
C GLU A 237 11.20 16.38 11.80
N LYS A 238 11.24 15.15 12.33
CA LYS A 238 10.99 13.92 11.54
C LYS A 238 9.56 13.84 11.06
N VAL A 239 8.58 14.17 11.91
CA VAL A 239 7.17 14.23 11.51
C VAL A 239 6.98 15.21 10.34
N ASN A 240 7.52 16.42 10.48
CA ASN A 240 7.43 17.44 9.42
C ASN A 240 8.18 17.03 8.14
N ALA A 241 9.29 16.29 8.24
CA ALA A 241 9.99 15.74 7.07
C ALA A 241 9.12 14.74 6.31
N ARG A 242 8.49 13.77 7.00
CA ARG A 242 7.53 12.83 6.40
C ARG A 242 6.39 13.55 5.70
N ILE A 243 5.81 14.58 6.33
CA ILE A 243 4.71 15.38 5.76
C ILE A 243 5.16 16.08 4.48
N ARG A 244 6.39 16.62 4.43
CA ARG A 244 6.93 17.25 3.22
C ARG A 244 7.04 16.25 2.07
N TYR A 245 7.59 15.06 2.31
CA TYR A 245 7.69 14.02 1.27
C TYR A 245 6.31 13.59 0.79
N TYR A 246 5.37 13.38 1.72
CA TYR A 246 4.01 12.99 1.38
C TYR A 246 3.29 14.02 0.51
N ARG A 247 3.38 15.31 0.86
CA ARG A 247 2.79 16.37 0.04
C ARG A 247 3.42 16.46 -1.34
N ASP A 248 4.74 16.35 -1.44
CA ASP A 248 5.44 16.32 -2.72
C ASP A 248 4.96 15.15 -3.59
N TYR A 249 4.89 13.94 -3.04
CA TYR A 249 4.49 12.75 -3.79
C TYR A 249 3.00 12.74 -4.14
N CYS A 250 2.13 13.26 -3.28
CA CYS A 250 0.73 13.51 -3.62
C CYS A 250 0.61 14.49 -4.80
N GLY A 251 1.41 15.57 -4.80
CA GLY A 251 1.45 16.52 -5.91
C GLY A 251 1.90 15.88 -7.23
N GLN A 252 2.95 15.06 -7.19
CA GLN A 252 3.44 14.33 -8.37
C GLN A 252 2.44 13.30 -8.92
N LEU A 253 1.66 12.67 -8.04
CA LEU A 253 0.65 11.67 -8.42
C LEU A 253 -0.74 12.28 -8.68
N GLY A 254 -0.91 13.59 -8.48
CA GLY A 254 -2.17 14.30 -8.72
C GLY A 254 -3.29 13.90 -7.77
N VAL A 255 -2.99 13.69 -6.49
CA VAL A 255 -3.96 13.34 -5.44
C VAL A 255 -3.95 14.34 -4.30
N ASP A 256 -5.10 14.56 -3.67
CA ASP A 256 -5.21 15.39 -2.46
C ASP A 256 -4.62 14.64 -1.25
N PRO A 257 -3.64 15.20 -0.51
CA PRO A 257 -3.09 14.58 0.68
C PRO A 257 -4.12 14.40 1.82
N GLY A 258 -5.23 15.14 1.79
CA GLY A 258 -6.28 15.07 2.79
C GLY A 258 -5.89 15.68 4.15
N PRO A 259 -6.79 15.56 5.15
CA PRO A 259 -6.56 16.07 6.50
C PRO A 259 -5.67 15.13 7.35
N ASN A 260 -5.47 15.49 8.62
CA ASN A 260 -4.81 14.64 9.63
C ASN A 260 -3.38 14.20 9.26
N LEU A 261 -2.56 15.17 8.80
CA LEU A 261 -1.21 14.89 8.34
C LEU A 261 -0.19 14.66 9.47
N SER A 262 -0.44 15.24 10.65
CA SER A 262 0.48 15.14 11.78
C SER A 262 0.00 14.12 12.80
N CYS A 263 0.98 13.61 13.53
CA CYS A 263 0.84 13.16 14.90
C CYS A 263 1.83 13.99 15.75
#